data_AF-A0A7K6GWY5-F1
#
_entry.id   AF-A0A7K6GWY5-F1
#
_cell.length_a   1.000
_cell.length_b   1.000
_cell.length_c   1.000
_cell.angle_alpha   90.00
_cell.angle_beta   90.00
_cell.angle_gamma   90.00
#
_symmetry.space_group_name_H-M   'P 1'
#
loop_
_entity.id
_entity.type
_entity.pdbx_description
1 polymer ?
#
loop_
_entity_poly.entity_id
_entity_poly.type
_entity_poly.pdbx_seq_one_letter_code
_entity_poly.pdbx_strand_id
1 'polypeptide(L)'
;MRKFFQEIKADLKFKTAGPGQKLSEPSRAPKEKPKAEVAPKPRQAPTDEAQKAAAAALARLELKPKGKVPCSSQEAIKNQGRNGLGRNRGSARARLEKQPAAALQEEEGAAAPSVSGVYFICPLTGDVVRKDQKEKHLREAIQAYFSVDPVAASIMEIHTFNKDRDKVRLCVETMAKYLDNIYLHPEEEKYRKIKLQNKVFQERISCLEGTHKFFQAVGFETKTLPVPEQGKNSGTEEYYVLKEEMLSRLEELKEHKEQLLSSEPVRAQLHRQLTVFQPSAAGAAARFELPHDFFNLTAEELRREQRLRTEAVEKASMLRTRAMREKEEQREMRKYNYTLLRVRFPDGYILQGTFYARESVSALYNFVREALREDWLPFELLAPGGVKLTDENLAFNECGLVPSALLSLAWDAAVMADVEAAAAEEQRSPLRAELLAGVQTLS
;
A
#
# COMPACT_ATOMS: atom_id res chain seq x y z
N MET A 1 11.66 9.68 -36.48
CA MET A 1 12.41 8.46 -36.86
C MET A 1 11.89 7.14 -36.28
N ARG A 2 11.37 7.06 -35.05
CA ARG A 2 10.88 5.76 -34.50
C ARG A 2 9.64 5.17 -35.19
N LYS A 3 8.76 6.00 -35.73
CA LYS A 3 7.54 5.55 -36.44
C LYS A 3 7.85 4.87 -37.78
N PHE A 4 8.84 5.38 -38.53
CA PHE A 4 9.27 4.84 -39.83
C PHE A 4 9.79 3.39 -39.73
N PHE A 5 10.57 3.08 -38.70
CA PHE A 5 11.07 1.70 -38.49
C PHE A 5 10.00 0.73 -38.00
N GLN A 6 8.90 1.21 -37.42
CA GLN A 6 7.78 0.36 -37.01
C GLN A 6 6.94 -0.06 -38.22
N GLU A 7 6.73 0.82 -39.19
CA GLU A 7 6.03 0.52 -40.44
C GLU A 7 6.77 -0.53 -41.28
N ILE A 8 8.10 -0.38 -41.45
CA ILE A 8 8.91 -1.37 -42.19
C ILE A 8 8.85 -2.75 -41.52
N LYS A 9 8.85 -2.81 -40.17
CA LYS A 9 8.72 -4.07 -39.43
C LYS A 9 7.34 -4.69 -39.54
N ALA A 10 6.28 -3.90 -39.69
CA ALA A 10 4.93 -4.39 -39.90
C ALA A 10 4.76 -4.97 -41.31
N ASP A 11 5.29 -4.29 -42.33
CA ASP A 11 5.25 -4.71 -43.73
C ASP A 11 6.03 -6.02 -43.97
N LEU A 12 7.18 -6.19 -43.32
CA LEU A 12 7.94 -7.44 -43.40
C LEU A 12 7.18 -8.63 -42.80
N LYS A 13 6.42 -8.41 -41.73
CA LYS A 13 5.58 -9.44 -41.11
C LYS A 13 4.37 -9.79 -41.97
N PHE A 14 3.75 -8.81 -42.63
CA PHE A 14 2.62 -9.04 -43.53
C PHE A 14 3.01 -9.74 -44.84
N LYS A 15 4.23 -9.53 -45.37
CA LYS A 15 4.73 -10.25 -46.56
C LYS A 15 5.12 -11.70 -46.26
N THR A 16 5.44 -12.04 -45.01
CA THR A 16 5.82 -13.40 -44.60
C THR A 16 4.60 -14.27 -44.27
N ALA A 17 3.48 -13.64 -43.89
CA ALA A 17 2.19 -14.30 -43.82
C ALA A 17 1.62 -14.38 -45.25
N GLY A 18 1.47 -15.60 -45.79
CA GLY A 18 0.99 -15.84 -47.15
C GLY A 18 -0.34 -15.14 -47.50
N PRO A 19 -0.77 -15.18 -48.78
CA PRO A 19 -1.84 -14.33 -49.29
C PRO A 19 -3.14 -14.50 -48.49
N GLY A 20 -3.57 -13.42 -47.84
CA GLY A 20 -4.75 -13.38 -46.99
C GLY A 20 -6.05 -13.53 -47.77
N GLN A 21 -6.95 -14.38 -47.26
CA GLN A 21 -8.26 -14.66 -47.82
C GLN A 21 -9.29 -13.66 -47.28
N LYS A 22 -10.04 -12.98 -48.15
CA LYS A 22 -11.07 -11.99 -47.75
C LYS A 22 -12.41 -12.69 -47.48
N LEU A 23 -13.12 -12.25 -46.45
CA LEU A 23 -14.40 -12.79 -45.92
C LEU A 23 -15.62 -12.71 -46.87
N SER A 24 -15.44 -12.48 -48.17
CA SER A 24 -16.51 -12.40 -49.17
C SER A 24 -16.49 -13.51 -50.21
N GLU A 25 -15.66 -14.55 -50.05
CA GLU A 25 -15.63 -15.70 -50.96
C GLU A 25 -16.16 -16.98 -50.30
N PRO A 26 -17.04 -17.76 -50.95
CA PRO A 26 -17.62 -18.96 -50.36
C PRO A 26 -16.61 -20.12 -50.30
N SER A 27 -16.65 -20.84 -49.17
CA SER A 27 -15.82 -22.01 -48.84
C SER A 27 -15.82 -23.07 -49.94
N ARG A 28 -14.63 -23.42 -50.45
CA ARG A 28 -14.45 -24.49 -51.44
C ARG A 28 -14.06 -25.79 -50.73
N ALA A 29 -14.97 -26.76 -50.80
CA ALA A 29 -14.80 -28.12 -50.28
C ALA A 29 -13.62 -28.88 -50.93
N PRO A 30 -13.05 -29.90 -50.27
CA PRO A 30 -11.86 -30.60 -50.72
C PRO A 30 -12.17 -31.46 -51.96
N LYS A 31 -11.48 -31.21 -53.07
CA LYS A 31 -11.46 -32.11 -54.22
C LYS A 31 -10.32 -33.11 -54.05
N GLU A 32 -10.66 -34.34 -53.70
CA GLU A 32 -9.85 -35.52 -54.01
C GLU A 32 -9.77 -35.70 -55.53
N LYS A 33 -8.56 -35.92 -56.05
CA LYS A 33 -8.28 -36.43 -57.39
C LYS A 33 -6.87 -37.09 -57.40
N PRO A 34 -6.59 -38.02 -58.33
CA PRO A 34 -6.35 -39.41 -57.97
C PRO A 34 -4.88 -39.83 -58.01
N LYS A 35 -4.62 -40.97 -57.36
CA LYS A 35 -3.35 -41.70 -57.37
C LYS A 35 -3.03 -42.17 -58.79
N ALA A 36 -2.03 -41.55 -59.42
CA ALA A 36 -1.38 -42.06 -60.62
C ALA A 36 0.02 -42.55 -60.24
N GLU A 37 0.26 -43.85 -60.43
CA GLU A 37 1.56 -44.49 -60.31
C GLU A 37 2.53 -43.92 -61.34
N VAL A 38 3.61 -43.29 -60.86
CA VAL A 38 4.82 -43.07 -61.64
C VAL A 38 5.99 -43.55 -60.78
N ALA A 39 6.79 -44.45 -61.35
CA ALA A 39 7.87 -45.18 -60.71
C ALA A 39 8.88 -44.27 -59.97
N PRO A 40 9.44 -44.73 -58.83
CA PRO A 40 10.35 -43.93 -58.03
C PRO A 40 11.69 -43.75 -58.76
N LYS A 41 12.03 -42.50 -59.10
CA LYS A 41 13.41 -42.16 -59.50
C LYS A 41 14.34 -42.39 -58.29
N PRO A 42 15.44 -43.14 -58.44
CA PRO A 42 16.38 -43.36 -57.34
C PRO A 42 16.97 -42.02 -56.89
N ARG A 43 16.95 -41.79 -55.57
CA ARG A 43 17.56 -40.61 -54.95
C ARG A 43 19.05 -40.64 -55.27
N GLN A 44 19.54 -39.59 -55.92
CA GLN A 44 20.97 -39.41 -56.15
C GLN A 44 21.66 -39.35 -54.78
N ALA A 45 22.72 -40.14 -54.60
CA ALA A 45 23.55 -40.07 -53.42
C ALA A 45 24.14 -38.65 -53.30
N PRO A 46 24.27 -38.10 -52.08
CA PRO A 46 24.85 -36.78 -51.89
C PRO A 46 26.26 -36.76 -52.49
N THR A 47 26.51 -35.77 -53.35
CA THR A 47 27.80 -35.53 -54.01
C THR A 47 28.94 -35.48 -53.01
N ASP A 48 30.14 -35.90 -53.40
CA ASP A 48 31.34 -35.95 -52.54
C ASP A 48 31.62 -34.61 -51.84
N GLU A 49 31.27 -33.51 -52.49
CA GLU A 49 31.39 -32.16 -51.95
C GLU A 49 30.42 -31.90 -50.78
N ALA A 50 29.18 -32.42 -50.88
CA ALA A 50 28.19 -32.33 -49.81
C ALA A 50 28.56 -33.22 -48.61
N GLN A 51 29.15 -34.38 -48.85
CA GLN A 51 29.64 -35.27 -47.78
C GLN A 51 30.87 -34.68 -47.07
N LYS A 52 31.80 -34.10 -47.84
CA LYS A 52 32.99 -33.42 -47.29
C LYS A 52 32.61 -32.16 -46.50
N ALA A 53 31.59 -31.42 -46.95
CA ALA A 53 31.03 -30.28 -46.22
C ALA A 53 30.33 -30.71 -44.92
N ALA A 54 29.58 -31.83 -44.93
CA ALA A 54 28.93 -32.38 -43.74
C ALA A 54 29.97 -32.85 -42.70
N ALA A 55 31.04 -33.53 -43.13
CA ALA A 55 32.14 -33.93 -42.26
C ALA A 55 32.89 -32.72 -41.66
N ALA A 56 33.12 -31.67 -42.46
CA ALA A 56 33.73 -30.43 -41.97
C ALA A 56 32.84 -29.67 -40.97
N ALA A 57 31.51 -29.75 -41.10
CA ALA A 57 30.56 -29.17 -40.16
C ALA A 57 30.54 -29.91 -38.81
N LEU A 58 30.61 -31.25 -38.84
CA LEU A 58 30.72 -32.06 -37.62
C LEU A 58 32.05 -31.81 -36.88
N ALA A 59 33.17 -31.69 -37.61
CA ALA A 59 34.46 -31.33 -37.01
C ALA A 59 34.46 -29.93 -36.35
N ARG A 60 33.61 -29.00 -36.82
CA ARG A 60 33.44 -27.68 -36.20
C ARG A 60 32.54 -27.68 -34.96
N LEU A 61 31.67 -28.68 -34.80
CA LEU A 61 30.85 -28.85 -33.60
C LEU A 61 31.63 -29.54 -32.48
N GLU A 62 32.55 -30.45 -32.82
CA GLU A 62 33.44 -31.11 -31.86
C GLU A 62 34.58 -30.19 -31.38
N LEU A 63 35.00 -29.23 -32.21
CA LEU A 63 35.93 -28.16 -31.81
C LEU A 63 35.15 -26.94 -31.31
N LYS A 64 34.85 -26.95 -30.01
CA LYS A 64 34.37 -25.78 -29.25
C LYS A 64 35.12 -24.49 -29.66
N PRO A 65 34.43 -23.38 -30.00
CA PRO A 65 35.11 -22.18 -30.46
C PRO A 65 35.97 -21.58 -29.34
N LYS A 66 37.29 -21.51 -29.57
CA LYS A 66 38.20 -20.66 -28.80
C LYS A 66 37.90 -19.20 -29.14
N GLY A 67 37.00 -18.60 -28.37
CA GLY A 67 36.89 -17.15 -28.23
C GLY A 67 38.09 -16.60 -27.45
N LYS A 68 38.49 -15.37 -27.79
CA LYS A 68 39.59 -14.57 -27.24
C LYS A 68 39.96 -14.86 -25.78
N VAL A 69 41.27 -14.99 -25.53
CA VAL A 69 41.91 -15.24 -24.23
C VAL A 69 41.45 -14.22 -23.17
N PRO A 70 40.72 -14.63 -22.11
CA PRO A 70 40.66 -13.90 -20.84
C PRO A 70 41.90 -14.27 -20.02
N CYS A 71 42.48 -13.29 -19.33
CA CYS A 71 43.62 -13.49 -18.44
C CYS A 71 43.24 -14.53 -17.36
N SER A 72 43.97 -15.65 -17.29
CA SER A 72 43.65 -16.78 -16.39
C SER A 72 43.71 -16.42 -14.89
N SER A 73 44.23 -15.23 -14.57
CA SER A 73 44.23 -14.65 -13.22
C SER A 73 42.82 -14.33 -12.71
N GLN A 74 41.90 -13.83 -13.56
CA GLN A 74 40.62 -13.30 -13.08
C GLN A 74 39.63 -14.39 -12.68
N GLU A 75 39.60 -15.52 -13.40
CA GLU A 75 38.79 -16.69 -13.03
C GLU A 75 39.41 -17.49 -11.86
N ALA A 76 40.74 -17.54 -11.76
CA ALA A 76 41.43 -18.13 -10.62
C ALA A 76 41.16 -17.36 -9.31
N ILE A 77 41.13 -16.02 -9.36
CA ILE A 77 40.78 -15.17 -8.22
C ILE A 77 39.31 -15.36 -7.81
N LYS A 78 38.40 -15.45 -8.78
CA LYS A 78 36.96 -15.66 -8.54
C LYS A 78 36.67 -17.04 -7.93
N ASN A 79 37.40 -18.07 -8.38
CA ASN A 79 37.28 -19.44 -7.84
C ASN A 79 37.98 -19.60 -6.49
N GLN A 80 39.11 -18.92 -6.23
CA GLN A 80 39.73 -18.88 -4.90
C GLN A 80 38.85 -18.16 -3.87
N GLY A 81 38.19 -17.06 -4.24
CA GLY A 81 37.24 -16.36 -3.37
C GLY A 81 36.03 -17.23 -3.00
N ARG A 82 35.48 -17.96 -3.98
CA ARG A 82 34.34 -18.87 -3.76
C ARG A 82 34.71 -20.10 -2.91
N ASN A 83 35.90 -20.66 -3.09
CA ASN A 83 36.39 -21.79 -2.30
C ASN A 83 36.82 -21.38 -0.87
N GLY A 84 37.30 -20.15 -0.66
CA GLY A 84 37.59 -19.60 0.66
C GLY A 84 36.34 -19.38 1.51
N LEU A 85 35.25 -18.89 0.89
CA LEU A 85 33.95 -18.71 1.54
C LEU A 85 33.26 -20.05 1.87
N GLY A 86 33.45 -21.07 1.03
CA GLY A 86 32.92 -22.42 1.27
C GLY A 86 33.57 -23.15 2.44
N ARG A 87 34.90 -23.00 2.62
CA ARG A 87 35.64 -23.64 3.72
C ARG A 87 35.41 -22.98 5.08
N ASN A 88 35.17 -21.66 5.14
CA ASN A 88 34.83 -20.98 6.40
C ASN A 88 33.38 -21.18 6.87
N ARG A 89 32.44 -21.47 5.95
CA ARG A 89 31.07 -21.87 6.32
C ARG A 89 30.99 -23.30 6.88
N GLY A 90 31.90 -24.18 6.47
CA GLY A 90 31.96 -25.56 6.97
C GLY A 90 32.58 -25.69 8.37
N SER A 91 33.63 -24.91 8.68
CA SER A 91 34.32 -24.96 9.98
C SER A 91 33.59 -24.21 11.09
N ALA A 92 32.84 -23.14 10.78
CA ALA A 92 32.05 -22.40 11.77
C ALA A 92 30.79 -23.17 12.23
N ARG A 93 30.29 -24.10 11.41
CA ARG A 93 29.06 -24.85 11.71
C ARG A 93 29.30 -26.08 12.62
N ALA A 94 30.56 -26.50 12.78
CA ALA A 94 30.93 -27.66 13.61
C ALA A 94 31.34 -27.30 15.04
N ARG A 95 31.34 -26.02 15.44
CA ARG A 95 31.74 -25.57 16.79
C ARG A 95 30.62 -24.90 17.60
N LEU A 96 29.38 -24.98 17.13
CA LEU A 96 28.20 -24.38 17.77
C LEU A 96 27.11 -25.42 18.01
N GLU A 97 27.45 -26.49 18.74
CA GLU A 97 26.44 -27.26 19.46
C GLU A 97 26.93 -27.49 20.89
N LYS A 98 26.05 -27.17 21.84
CA LYS A 98 26.16 -27.20 23.31
C LYS A 98 26.71 -25.94 24.00
N GLN A 99 25.79 -25.02 24.35
CA GLN A 99 25.49 -24.67 25.76
C GLN A 99 24.18 -23.85 25.85
N PRO A 100 23.39 -23.99 26.94
CA PRO A 100 22.06 -23.40 27.07
C PRO A 100 22.10 -21.90 27.37
N ALA A 101 21.08 -21.19 26.86
CA ALA A 101 20.88 -19.76 26.96
C ALA A 101 20.60 -19.33 28.40
N ALA A 102 21.52 -18.57 29.00
CA ALA A 102 21.24 -17.70 30.13
C ALA A 102 20.76 -16.35 29.59
N ALA A 103 19.59 -15.91 30.06
CA ALA A 103 19.00 -14.62 29.74
C ALA A 103 19.93 -13.49 30.20
N LEU A 104 20.50 -12.77 29.24
CA LEU A 104 21.07 -11.44 29.47
C LEU A 104 19.97 -10.44 29.18
N GLN A 105 19.56 -9.75 30.24
CA GLN A 105 18.70 -8.59 30.19
C GLN A 105 19.42 -7.50 29.39
N GLU A 106 18.85 -7.13 28.23
CA GLU A 106 19.15 -5.86 27.59
C GLU A 106 18.42 -4.77 28.40
N GLU A 107 19.14 -4.16 29.35
CA GLU A 107 18.71 -2.92 29.99
C GLU A 107 19.53 -1.75 29.46
N GLU A 108 18.78 -0.70 29.15
CA GLU A 108 19.14 0.73 29.11
C GLU A 108 20.11 1.24 28.03
N GLY A 109 19.52 1.96 27.06
CA GLY A 109 20.23 2.74 26.06
C GLY A 109 19.39 3.16 24.85
N ALA A 110 18.14 2.70 24.73
CA ALA A 110 17.24 3.21 23.71
C ALA A 110 16.70 4.58 24.16
N ALA A 111 17.15 5.65 23.51
CA ALA A 111 16.53 6.97 23.62
C ALA A 111 15.01 6.83 23.59
N ALA A 112 14.32 7.42 24.57
CA ALA A 112 12.86 7.35 24.67
C ALA A 112 12.24 7.70 23.30
N PRO A 113 11.26 6.93 22.81
CA PRO A 113 10.70 7.16 21.50
C PRO A 113 10.14 8.59 21.43
N SER A 114 10.49 9.33 20.38
CA SER A 114 10.05 10.72 20.18
C SER A 114 8.52 10.90 20.16
N VAL A 115 7.76 9.81 20.02
CA VAL A 115 6.30 9.76 20.19
C VAL A 115 5.92 8.46 20.88
N SER A 116 5.00 8.52 21.84
CA SER A 116 4.46 7.36 22.59
C SER A 116 3.55 6.42 21.77
N GLY A 117 3.18 6.79 20.54
CA GLY A 117 2.37 5.99 19.63
C GLY A 117 1.65 6.81 18.57
N VAL A 118 0.90 6.15 17.69
CA VAL A 118 0.02 6.80 16.70
C VAL A 118 -1.40 6.81 17.24
N TYR A 119 -2.03 7.98 17.24
CA TYR A 119 -3.35 8.20 17.80
C TYR A 119 -4.36 8.61 16.72
N PHE A 120 -5.62 8.35 16.97
CA PHE A 120 -6.73 8.57 16.04
C PHE A 120 -7.88 9.25 16.78
N ILE A 121 -8.57 10.17 16.12
CA ILE A 121 -9.81 10.76 16.62
C ILE A 121 -10.99 9.97 16.04
N CYS A 122 -11.88 9.54 16.92
CA CYS A 122 -13.17 8.97 16.53
C CYS A 122 -14.13 10.12 16.15
N PRO A 123 -14.68 10.16 14.92
CA PRO A 123 -15.59 11.24 14.52
C PRO A 123 -16.95 11.23 15.25
N LEU A 124 -17.33 10.11 15.87
CA LEU A 124 -18.62 9.97 16.56
C LEU A 124 -18.56 10.41 18.03
N THR A 125 -17.43 10.18 18.69
CA THR A 125 -17.27 10.50 20.12
C THR A 125 -16.30 11.65 20.37
N GLY A 126 -15.45 11.99 19.40
CA GLY A 126 -14.37 12.97 19.57
C GLY A 126 -13.16 12.43 20.34
N ASP A 127 -13.20 11.20 20.84
CA ASP A 127 -12.13 10.66 21.68
C ASP A 127 -10.86 10.33 20.89
N VAL A 128 -9.72 10.56 21.53
CA VAL A 128 -8.40 10.24 21.01
C VAL A 128 -7.98 8.84 21.48
N VAL A 129 -7.82 7.93 20.52
CA VAL A 129 -7.57 6.50 20.78
C VAL A 129 -6.29 6.04 20.09
N ARG A 130 -5.55 5.12 20.72
CA ARG A 130 -4.34 4.52 20.10
C ARG A 130 -4.72 3.61 18.93
N LYS A 131 -3.80 3.48 17.97
CA LYS A 131 -3.98 2.64 16.77
C LYS A 131 -4.50 1.22 17.06
N ASP A 132 -4.04 0.58 18.13
CA ASP A 132 -4.40 -0.81 18.45
C ASP A 132 -5.82 -0.94 19.04
N GLN A 133 -6.32 0.13 19.64
CA GLN A 133 -7.64 0.19 20.28
C GLN A 133 -8.71 0.80 19.37
N LYS A 134 -8.30 1.47 18.28
CA LYS A 134 -9.22 2.21 17.39
C LYS A 134 -10.41 1.39 16.90
N GLU A 135 -10.20 0.12 16.53
CA GLU A 135 -11.27 -0.73 15.98
C GLU A 135 -12.27 -1.14 17.07
N LYS A 136 -11.79 -1.37 18.30
CA LYS A 136 -12.64 -1.68 19.45
C LYS A 136 -13.47 -0.46 19.84
N HIS A 137 -12.83 0.70 19.96
CA HIS A 137 -13.50 1.95 20.29
C HIS A 137 -14.53 2.36 19.24
N LEU A 138 -14.22 2.19 17.94
CA LEU A 138 -15.21 2.42 16.88
C LEU A 138 -16.41 1.49 17.00
N ARG A 139 -16.20 0.22 17.38
CA ARG A 139 -17.29 -0.74 17.55
C ARG A 139 -18.18 -0.36 18.73
N GLU A 140 -17.56 0.02 19.85
CA GLU A 140 -18.28 0.50 21.04
C GLU A 140 -19.03 1.81 20.77
N ALA A 141 -18.41 2.75 20.04
CA ALA A 141 -19.04 4.01 19.63
C ALA A 141 -20.26 3.78 18.73
N ILE A 142 -20.15 2.90 17.73
CA ILE A 142 -21.27 2.55 16.85
C ILE A 142 -22.37 1.83 17.64
N GLN A 143 -22.01 0.95 18.58
CA GLN A 143 -22.97 0.28 19.44
C GLN A 143 -23.69 1.25 20.38
N ALA A 144 -23.01 2.27 20.91
CA ALA A 144 -23.64 3.33 21.69
C ALA A 144 -24.58 4.17 20.80
N TYR A 145 -24.17 4.48 19.56
CA TYR A 145 -25.00 5.19 18.59
C TYR A 145 -26.23 4.38 18.13
N PHE A 146 -26.18 3.04 18.20
CA PHE A 146 -27.31 2.17 17.90
C PHE A 146 -28.55 2.46 18.76
N SER A 147 -28.38 3.01 19.98
CA SER A 147 -29.51 3.43 20.80
C SER A 147 -30.19 4.72 20.32
N VAL A 148 -29.52 5.52 19.50
CA VAL A 148 -30.06 6.76 18.91
C VAL A 148 -30.73 6.46 17.58
N ASP A 149 -30.00 5.84 16.66
CA ASP A 149 -30.51 5.43 15.35
C ASP A 149 -29.98 4.01 15.00
N PRO A 150 -30.82 2.98 15.17
CA PRO A 150 -30.46 1.59 14.86
C PRO A 150 -30.10 1.35 13.39
N VAL A 151 -30.73 2.07 12.46
CA VAL A 151 -30.52 1.86 11.02
C VAL A 151 -29.20 2.48 10.59
N ALA A 152 -28.98 3.76 10.93
CA ALA A 152 -27.72 4.45 10.60
C ALA A 152 -26.51 3.75 11.23
N ALA A 153 -26.60 3.32 12.50
CA ALA A 153 -25.53 2.58 13.17
C ALA A 153 -25.18 1.27 12.44
N SER A 154 -26.19 0.53 11.97
CA SER A 154 -25.98 -0.73 11.24
C SER A 154 -25.35 -0.49 9.86
N ILE A 155 -25.77 0.57 9.15
CA ILE A 155 -25.15 1.00 7.89
C ILE A 155 -23.66 1.33 8.11
N MET A 156 -23.36 2.10 9.16
CA MET A 156 -22.00 2.46 9.52
C MET A 156 -21.15 1.23 9.84
N GLU A 157 -21.70 0.23 10.53
CA GLU A 157 -21.02 -1.04 10.82
C GLU A 157 -20.64 -1.78 9.53
N ILE A 158 -21.59 -1.89 8.58
CA ILE A 158 -21.38 -2.56 7.28
C ILE A 158 -20.27 -1.87 6.48
N HIS A 159 -20.26 -0.54 6.42
CA HIS A 159 -19.27 0.19 5.61
C HIS A 159 -17.89 0.26 6.28
N THR A 160 -17.83 0.17 7.61
CA THR A 160 -16.61 0.43 8.40
C THR A 160 -15.78 -0.81 8.67
N PHE A 161 -16.40 -1.93 9.08
CA PHE A 161 -15.65 -3.14 9.51
C PHE A 161 -15.29 -4.09 8.37
N ASN A 162 -15.96 -3.98 7.22
CA ASN A 162 -15.72 -4.85 6.08
C ASN A 162 -14.54 -4.35 5.23
N LYS A 163 -13.50 -5.19 5.10
CA LYS A 163 -12.25 -4.86 4.38
C LYS A 163 -12.43 -4.84 2.85
N ASP A 164 -13.30 -5.70 2.33
CA ASP A 164 -13.52 -5.88 0.89
C ASP A 164 -14.61 -4.92 0.39
N ARG A 165 -14.19 -3.78 -0.17
CA ARG A 165 -15.09 -2.73 -0.69
C ARG A 165 -16.05 -3.24 -1.76
N ASP A 166 -15.58 -4.14 -2.64
CA ASP A 166 -16.42 -4.71 -3.69
C ASP A 166 -17.55 -5.56 -3.10
N LYS A 167 -17.28 -6.37 -2.08
CA LYS A 167 -18.31 -7.18 -1.40
C LYS A 167 -19.32 -6.29 -0.69
N VAL A 168 -18.87 -5.23 -0.02
CA VAL A 168 -19.76 -4.25 0.62
C VAL A 168 -20.70 -3.65 -0.41
N ARG A 169 -20.17 -3.20 -1.56
CA ARG A 169 -20.99 -2.65 -2.64
C ARG A 169 -22.02 -3.66 -3.17
N LEU A 170 -21.60 -4.90 -3.46
CA LEU A 170 -22.52 -5.95 -3.91
C LEU A 170 -23.60 -6.26 -2.86
N CYS A 171 -23.26 -6.21 -1.57
CA CYS A 171 -24.22 -6.39 -0.49
C CYS A 171 -25.23 -5.26 -0.45
N VAL A 172 -24.76 -4.01 -0.44
CA VAL A 172 -25.62 -2.81 -0.47
C VAL A 172 -26.57 -2.84 -1.67
N GLU A 173 -26.07 -3.17 -2.87
CA GLU A 173 -26.91 -3.31 -4.07
C GLU A 173 -27.95 -4.42 -3.93
N THR A 174 -27.61 -5.55 -3.28
CA THR A 174 -28.54 -6.68 -3.08
C THR A 174 -29.60 -6.33 -2.03
N MET A 175 -29.20 -5.67 -0.93
CA MET A 175 -30.11 -5.18 0.11
C MET A 175 -31.06 -4.12 -0.44
N ALA A 176 -30.55 -3.16 -1.22
CA ALA A 176 -31.35 -2.14 -1.89
C ALA A 176 -32.40 -2.77 -2.81
N LYS A 177 -32.05 -3.83 -3.56
CA LYS A 177 -33.02 -4.58 -4.38
C LYS A 177 -34.10 -5.27 -3.57
N TYR A 178 -33.77 -5.83 -2.41
CA TYR A 178 -34.80 -6.41 -1.54
C TYR A 178 -35.78 -5.35 -1.03
N LEU A 179 -35.28 -4.19 -0.61
CA LEU A 179 -36.13 -3.07 -0.22
C LEU A 179 -36.97 -2.54 -1.39
N ASP A 180 -36.39 -2.46 -2.60
CA ASP A 180 -37.08 -2.01 -3.81
C ASP A 180 -38.24 -2.94 -4.21
N ASN A 181 -38.01 -4.26 -4.14
CA ASN A 181 -39.04 -5.25 -4.44
C ASN A 181 -40.23 -5.16 -3.46
N ILE A 182 -39.95 -4.88 -2.19
CA ILE A 182 -40.99 -4.69 -1.16
C ILE A 182 -41.75 -3.39 -1.40
N TYR A 183 -41.05 -2.32 -1.76
CA TYR A 183 -41.67 -1.02 -2.05
C TYR A 183 -42.52 -1.04 -3.32
N LEU A 184 -42.05 -1.67 -4.39
CA LEU A 184 -42.77 -1.76 -5.67
C LEU A 184 -43.97 -2.71 -5.61
N HIS A 185 -43.91 -3.76 -4.77
CA HIS A 185 -44.95 -4.78 -4.66
C HIS A 185 -45.32 -5.04 -3.19
N PRO A 186 -45.97 -4.07 -2.52
CA PRO A 186 -46.25 -4.17 -1.10
C PRO A 186 -47.22 -5.30 -0.77
N GLU A 187 -48.18 -5.64 -1.64
CA GLU A 187 -49.19 -6.68 -1.42
C GLU A 187 -48.65 -8.12 -1.53
N GLU A 188 -47.49 -8.33 -2.15
CA GLU A 188 -46.96 -9.66 -2.40
C GLU A 188 -46.13 -10.20 -1.23
N GLU A 189 -46.70 -11.15 -0.48
CA GLU A 189 -46.03 -11.79 0.68
C GLU A 189 -44.70 -12.49 0.33
N LYS A 190 -44.49 -12.87 -0.93
CA LYS A 190 -43.26 -13.54 -1.38
C LYS A 190 -42.03 -12.64 -1.23
N TYR A 191 -42.19 -11.33 -1.35
CA TYR A 191 -41.10 -10.36 -1.18
C TYR A 191 -40.92 -9.91 0.27
N ARG A 192 -41.93 -10.15 1.12
CA ARG A 192 -41.86 -9.90 2.57
C ARG A 192 -41.08 -10.97 3.34
N LYS A 193 -40.72 -12.09 2.68
CA LYS A 193 -40.02 -13.24 3.25
C LYS A 193 -38.70 -13.46 2.52
N ILE A 194 -37.58 -13.42 3.25
CA ILE A 194 -36.24 -13.69 2.69
C ILE A 194 -35.68 -14.95 3.35
N LYS A 195 -35.37 -15.97 2.54
CA LYS A 195 -34.78 -17.23 3.02
C LYS A 195 -33.29 -17.06 3.32
N LEU A 196 -32.86 -17.28 4.57
CA LEU A 196 -31.45 -17.12 4.96
C LEU A 196 -30.53 -18.16 4.30
N GLN A 197 -31.05 -19.34 3.96
CA GLN A 197 -30.32 -20.42 3.28
C GLN A 197 -30.13 -20.17 1.76
N ASN A 198 -30.64 -19.07 1.22
CA ASN A 198 -30.44 -18.77 -0.20
C ASN A 198 -28.95 -18.48 -0.46
N LYS A 199 -28.36 -19.13 -1.48
CA LYS A 199 -26.95 -18.94 -1.86
C LYS A 199 -26.58 -17.46 -2.06
N VAL A 200 -27.46 -16.68 -2.70
CA VAL A 200 -27.21 -15.25 -2.92
C VAL A 200 -27.16 -14.48 -1.61
N PHE A 201 -28.04 -14.83 -0.66
CA PHE A 201 -28.07 -14.21 0.67
C PHE A 201 -26.84 -14.59 1.49
N GLN A 202 -26.47 -15.87 1.52
CA GLN A 202 -25.31 -16.35 2.28
C GLN A 202 -24.00 -15.74 1.76
N GLU A 203 -23.76 -15.78 0.46
CA GLU A 203 -22.50 -15.33 -0.13
C GLU A 203 -22.33 -13.81 -0.07
N ARG A 204 -23.41 -13.04 -0.18
CA ARG A 204 -23.33 -11.57 -0.29
C ARG A 204 -23.62 -10.82 1.01
N ILE A 205 -24.54 -11.33 1.84
CA ILE A 205 -25.10 -10.61 2.98
C ILE A 205 -24.64 -11.23 4.30
N SER A 206 -24.74 -12.56 4.43
CA SER A 206 -24.38 -13.26 5.69
C SER A 206 -22.87 -13.20 5.99
N CYS A 207 -22.02 -13.08 4.98
CA CYS A 207 -20.57 -12.94 5.17
C CYS A 207 -20.12 -11.58 5.72
N LEU A 208 -21.01 -10.58 5.84
CA LEU A 208 -20.65 -9.22 6.24
C LEU A 208 -21.18 -8.89 7.63
N GLU A 209 -20.33 -8.25 8.44
CA GLU A 209 -20.73 -7.75 9.76
C GLU A 209 -21.73 -6.58 9.64
N GLY A 210 -22.72 -6.52 10.54
CA GLY A 210 -23.72 -5.44 10.60
C GLY A 210 -24.99 -5.65 9.76
N THR A 211 -24.99 -6.57 8.79
CA THR A 211 -26.15 -6.79 7.90
C THR A 211 -27.38 -7.32 8.63
N HIS A 212 -27.19 -8.28 9.53
CA HIS A 212 -28.28 -8.84 10.34
C HIS A 212 -28.92 -7.80 11.26
N LYS A 213 -28.12 -6.89 11.83
CA LYS A 213 -28.60 -5.78 12.67
C LYS A 213 -29.39 -4.76 11.84
N PHE A 214 -28.95 -4.49 10.61
CA PHE A 214 -29.69 -3.64 9.68
C PHE A 214 -31.08 -4.21 9.37
N PHE A 215 -31.17 -5.50 9.02
CA PHE A 215 -32.48 -6.11 8.75
C PHE A 215 -33.40 -6.07 9.97
N GLN A 216 -32.88 -6.30 11.18
CA GLN A 216 -33.65 -6.14 12.41
C GLN A 216 -34.10 -4.69 12.65
N ALA A 217 -33.23 -3.71 12.41
CA ALA A 217 -33.53 -2.29 12.55
C ALA A 217 -34.59 -1.80 11.55
N VAL A 218 -34.57 -2.33 10.32
CA VAL A 218 -35.59 -2.07 9.29
C VAL A 218 -36.91 -2.79 9.58
N GLY A 219 -36.96 -3.67 10.59
CA GLY A 219 -38.19 -4.34 11.03
C GLY A 219 -38.41 -5.74 10.47
N PHE A 220 -37.35 -6.42 10.01
CA PHE A 220 -37.39 -7.86 9.74
C PHE A 220 -37.16 -8.66 11.02
N GLU A 221 -38.01 -9.66 11.25
CA GLU A 221 -37.83 -10.64 12.33
C GLU A 221 -37.29 -11.96 11.77
N THR A 222 -36.35 -12.55 12.49
CA THR A 222 -35.91 -13.93 12.20
C THR A 222 -36.94 -14.90 12.75
N LYS A 223 -37.61 -15.65 11.87
CA LYS A 223 -38.55 -16.73 12.23
C LYS A 223 -38.03 -18.07 11.71
N THR A 224 -37.94 -19.06 12.58
CA THR A 224 -37.67 -20.45 12.21
C THR A 224 -38.99 -21.12 11.83
N LEU A 225 -39.15 -21.51 10.57
CA LEU A 225 -40.32 -22.24 10.12
C LEU A 225 -39.96 -23.72 9.93
N PRO A 226 -40.75 -24.67 10.47
CA PRO A 226 -40.58 -26.08 10.17
C PRO A 226 -41.01 -26.34 8.72
N VAL A 227 -40.14 -26.95 7.93
CA VAL A 227 -40.43 -27.32 6.54
C VAL A 227 -41.46 -28.47 6.54
N PRO A 228 -42.65 -28.29 5.94
CA PRO A 228 -43.56 -29.40 5.73
C PRO A 228 -43.04 -30.26 4.57
N GLU A 229 -42.74 -31.52 4.90
CA GLU A 229 -42.49 -32.68 4.03
C GLU A 229 -42.09 -32.42 2.57
N GLN A 230 -40.80 -32.63 2.27
CA GLN A 230 -40.37 -33.52 1.18
C GLN A 230 -38.87 -33.85 1.33
N GLY A 231 -38.59 -35.06 1.85
CA GLY A 231 -37.30 -35.75 1.69
C GLY A 231 -36.16 -35.33 2.63
N LYS A 232 -35.88 -36.21 3.62
CA LYS A 232 -34.60 -36.38 4.34
C LYS A 232 -33.73 -35.12 4.53
N ASN A 233 -34.11 -34.30 5.49
CA ASN A 233 -33.25 -33.76 6.55
C ASN A 233 -34.13 -32.87 7.45
N SER A 234 -34.17 -33.15 8.74
CA SER A 234 -34.86 -32.34 9.75
C SER A 234 -34.12 -31.03 9.98
N GLY A 235 -34.17 -30.12 9.01
CA GLY A 235 -33.57 -28.79 9.07
C GLY A 235 -34.64 -27.74 9.39
N THR A 236 -34.51 -27.07 10.53
CA THR A 236 -35.19 -25.80 10.78
C THR A 236 -34.70 -24.78 9.75
N GLU A 237 -35.59 -24.22 8.92
CA GLU A 237 -35.22 -23.15 7.99
C GLU A 237 -35.53 -21.79 8.61
N GLU A 238 -34.61 -20.85 8.41
CA GLU A 238 -34.68 -19.50 8.99
C GLU A 238 -35.09 -18.53 7.89
N TYR A 239 -36.12 -17.73 8.16
CA TYR A 239 -36.62 -16.70 7.27
C TYR A 239 -36.58 -15.34 7.98
N TYR A 240 -36.16 -14.32 7.26
CA TYR A 240 -36.44 -12.94 7.61
C TYR A 240 -37.84 -12.58 7.12
N VAL A 241 -38.72 -12.23 8.04
CA VAL A 241 -40.10 -11.84 7.75
C VAL A 241 -40.29 -10.38 8.15
N LEU A 242 -40.71 -9.54 7.21
CA LEU A 242 -41.01 -8.14 7.49
C LEU A 242 -42.27 -8.02 8.37
N LYS A 243 -42.20 -7.20 9.42
CA LYS A 243 -43.38 -6.87 10.25
C LYS A 243 -44.44 -6.11 9.45
N GLU A 244 -45.71 -6.39 9.73
CA GLU A 244 -46.84 -5.68 9.13
C GLU A 244 -46.87 -4.19 9.50
N GLU A 245 -46.30 -3.83 10.66
CA GLU A 245 -46.13 -2.45 11.12
C GLU A 245 -45.32 -1.59 10.13
N MET A 246 -44.37 -2.19 9.41
CA MET A 246 -43.52 -1.50 8.44
C MET A 246 -44.23 -1.29 7.08
N LEU A 247 -45.32 -2.01 6.80
CA LEU A 247 -46.14 -1.78 5.61
C LEU A 247 -46.86 -0.42 5.66
N SER A 248 -47.02 0.14 6.86
CA SER A 248 -47.57 1.49 7.07
C SER A 248 -46.51 2.59 6.89
N ARG A 249 -45.22 2.22 6.84
CA ARG A 249 -44.04 3.11 6.83
C ARG A 249 -43.15 2.87 5.59
N LEU A 250 -43.77 2.62 4.43
CA LEU A 250 -43.06 2.32 3.19
C LEU A 250 -42.10 3.44 2.74
N GLU A 251 -42.38 4.69 3.08
CA GLU A 251 -41.50 5.82 2.76
C GLU A 251 -40.19 5.80 3.58
N GLU A 252 -40.22 5.27 4.82
CA GLU A 252 -39.02 5.07 5.65
C GLU A 252 -38.08 4.03 5.02
N LEU A 253 -38.62 2.97 4.40
CA LEU A 253 -37.81 1.97 3.68
C LEU A 253 -37.03 2.59 2.51
N LYS A 254 -37.61 3.59 1.85
CA LYS A 254 -36.98 4.32 0.75
C LYS A 254 -35.89 5.26 1.26
N GLU A 255 -36.12 5.93 2.40
CA GLU A 255 -35.09 6.71 3.07
C GLU A 255 -33.91 5.83 3.52
N HIS A 256 -34.19 4.68 4.14
CA HIS A 256 -33.15 3.72 4.54
C HIS A 256 -32.36 3.17 3.34
N LYS A 257 -33.01 2.95 2.20
CA LYS A 257 -32.33 2.60 0.93
C LYS A 257 -31.40 3.72 0.47
N GLU A 258 -31.86 4.97 0.50
CA GLU A 258 -31.07 6.12 0.09
C GLU A 258 -29.88 6.36 1.03
N GLN A 259 -30.08 6.22 2.35
CA GLN A 259 -29.02 6.24 3.35
C GLN A 259 -27.99 5.12 3.11
N LEU A 260 -28.43 3.89 2.82
CA LEU A 260 -27.53 2.77 2.53
C LEU A 260 -26.65 3.05 1.31
N LEU A 261 -27.21 3.66 0.26
CA LEU A 261 -26.47 3.97 -0.97
C LEU A 261 -25.55 5.19 -0.86
N SER A 262 -25.95 6.21 -0.09
CA SER A 262 -25.20 7.46 0.08
C SER A 262 -24.15 7.39 1.19
N SER A 263 -24.26 6.43 2.11
CA SER A 263 -23.37 6.35 3.28
C SER A 263 -21.90 6.09 2.94
N GLU A 264 -21.04 6.87 3.57
CA GLU A 264 -19.59 6.66 3.55
C GLU A 264 -19.11 5.91 4.81
N PRO A 265 -18.01 5.13 4.69
CA PRO A 265 -17.43 4.47 5.84
C PRO A 265 -16.93 5.46 6.89
N VAL A 266 -17.21 5.18 8.16
CA VAL A 266 -16.65 5.96 9.27
C VAL A 266 -15.17 5.66 9.39
N ARG A 267 -14.33 6.62 9.00
CA ARG A 267 -12.87 6.49 9.11
C ARG A 267 -12.38 7.33 10.28
N ALA A 268 -11.71 6.67 11.22
CA ALA A 268 -11.01 7.39 12.28
C ALA A 268 -9.95 8.30 11.64
N GLN A 269 -9.98 9.58 11.99
CA GLN A 269 -9.04 10.57 11.48
C GLN A 269 -7.73 10.45 12.24
N LEU A 270 -6.59 10.62 11.57
CA LEU A 270 -5.30 10.60 12.25
C LEU A 270 -5.22 11.81 13.18
N HIS A 271 -4.97 11.56 14.46
CA HIS A 271 -4.69 12.65 15.39
C HIS A 271 -3.25 13.09 15.16
N ARG A 272 -3.08 14.32 14.66
CA ARG A 272 -1.76 14.88 14.30
C ARG A 272 -0.84 15.11 15.49
N GLN A 273 -1.33 14.97 16.74
CA GLN A 273 -0.58 15.14 17.99
C GLN A 273 0.32 16.39 17.95
N LEU A 274 -0.31 17.53 17.66
CA LEU A 274 0.38 18.79 17.55
C LEU A 274 1.09 19.09 18.88
N THR A 275 2.41 19.11 18.83
CA THR A 275 3.26 19.37 19.99
C THR A 275 4.27 20.43 19.62
N VAL A 276 4.38 21.47 20.45
CA VAL A 276 5.38 22.53 20.25
C VAL A 276 6.53 22.28 21.19
N PHE A 277 7.72 22.24 20.63
CA PHE A 277 8.95 22.11 21.36
C PHE A 277 9.76 23.39 21.32
N GLN A 278 10.38 23.72 22.46
CA GLN A 278 11.46 24.70 22.49
C GLN A 278 12.78 23.94 22.41
N PRO A 279 13.73 24.38 21.57
CA PRO A 279 15.10 23.89 21.65
C PRO A 279 15.59 24.12 23.07
N SER A 280 16.10 23.09 23.73
CA SER A 280 16.73 23.24 25.03
C SER A 280 17.84 24.29 24.93
N ALA A 281 17.95 25.15 25.95
CA ALA A 281 18.98 26.17 26.02
C ALA A 281 20.35 25.53 25.78
N ALA A 282 20.99 25.98 24.69
CA ALA A 282 22.30 25.60 24.17
C ALA A 282 23.19 24.73 25.09
N GLY A 283 23.46 23.49 24.67
CA GLY A 283 24.74 22.84 25.00
C GLY A 283 24.74 21.32 25.19
N ALA A 284 23.62 20.68 25.57
CA ALA A 284 23.64 19.25 25.87
C ALA A 284 23.94 18.37 24.64
N ALA A 285 23.31 18.65 23.50
CA ALA A 285 23.54 17.91 22.26
C ALA A 285 24.85 18.25 21.54
N ALA A 286 25.43 19.44 21.82
CA ALA A 286 26.68 19.89 21.20
C ALA A 286 27.93 19.48 21.99
N ARG A 287 27.77 19.11 23.27
CA ARG A 287 28.85 18.59 24.13
C ARG A 287 28.93 17.08 23.98
N PHE A 288 29.50 16.64 22.85
CA PHE A 288 29.74 15.23 22.56
C PHE A 288 31.25 14.97 22.57
N GLU A 289 31.85 14.96 23.76
CA GLU A 289 33.27 14.59 23.92
C GLU A 289 33.37 13.07 24.01
N LEU A 290 33.72 12.44 22.90
CA LEU A 290 33.99 11.02 22.83
C LEU A 290 35.49 10.72 23.03
N PRO A 291 35.85 9.62 23.70
CA PRO A 291 37.23 9.15 23.76
C PRO A 291 37.84 8.90 22.37
N HIS A 292 39.14 9.13 22.22
CA HIS A 292 39.83 8.95 20.93
C HIS A 292 39.77 7.49 20.42
N ASP A 293 39.65 6.52 21.32
CA ASP A 293 39.50 5.09 20.98
C ASP A 293 38.22 4.78 20.21
N PHE A 294 37.17 5.62 20.33
CA PHE A 294 35.95 5.49 19.53
C PHE A 294 36.22 5.66 18.03
N PHE A 295 37.21 6.49 17.67
CA PHE A 295 37.57 6.73 16.27
C PHE A 295 38.50 5.64 15.70
N ASN A 296 38.98 4.72 16.54
CA ASN A 296 39.82 3.62 16.11
C ASN A 296 38.94 2.47 15.57
N LEU A 297 39.03 2.20 14.27
CA LEU A 297 38.29 1.10 13.66
C LEU A 297 38.70 -0.25 14.25
N THR A 298 37.69 -0.99 14.69
CA THR A 298 37.87 -2.38 15.13
C THR A 298 38.00 -3.33 13.93
N ALA A 299 38.64 -4.48 14.14
CA ALA A 299 38.75 -5.52 13.11
C ALA A 299 37.39 -6.09 12.65
N GLU A 300 36.34 -5.94 13.47
CA GLU A 300 34.97 -6.36 13.15
C GLU A 300 34.27 -5.37 12.23
N GLU A 301 34.41 -4.07 12.49
CA GLU A 301 33.90 -3.00 11.63
C GLU A 301 34.54 -3.03 10.25
N LEU A 302 35.85 -3.24 10.17
CA LEU A 302 36.56 -3.35 8.89
C LEU A 302 36.05 -4.54 8.06
N ARG A 303 35.78 -5.68 8.70
CA ARG A 303 35.18 -6.85 8.02
C ARG A 303 33.74 -6.57 7.58
N ARG A 304 32.96 -5.85 8.38
CA ARG A 304 31.58 -5.45 8.03
C ARG A 304 31.58 -4.47 6.86
N GLU A 305 32.48 -3.51 6.85
CA GLU A 305 32.63 -2.56 5.74
C GLU A 305 33.05 -3.29 4.45
N GLN A 306 34.00 -4.21 4.51
CA GLN A 306 34.37 -5.03 3.36
C GLN A 306 33.20 -5.84 2.82
N ARG A 307 32.37 -6.43 3.69
CA ARG A 307 31.14 -7.13 3.27
C ARG A 307 30.16 -6.19 2.58
N LEU A 308 29.88 -5.03 3.19
CA LEU A 308 28.97 -4.03 2.60
C LEU A 308 29.47 -3.52 1.24
N ARG A 309 30.78 -3.26 1.10
CA ARG A 309 31.40 -2.89 -0.17
C ARG A 309 31.27 -4.01 -1.20
N THR A 310 31.50 -5.27 -0.80
CA THR A 310 31.36 -6.43 -1.69
C THR A 310 29.92 -6.58 -2.15
N GLU A 311 28.95 -6.48 -1.25
CA GLU A 311 27.51 -6.53 -1.57
C GLU A 311 27.07 -5.35 -2.46
N ALA A 312 27.62 -4.14 -2.24
CA ALA A 312 27.33 -2.98 -3.07
C ALA A 312 27.86 -3.17 -4.50
N VAL A 313 29.07 -3.70 -4.65
CA VAL A 313 29.66 -4.05 -5.95
C VAL A 313 28.87 -5.18 -6.62
N GLU A 314 28.45 -6.20 -5.88
CA GLU A 314 27.57 -7.26 -6.40
C GLU A 314 26.22 -6.70 -6.86
N LYS A 315 25.58 -5.83 -6.06
CA LYS A 315 24.33 -5.16 -6.43
C LYS A 315 24.48 -4.25 -7.65
N ALA A 316 25.59 -3.53 -7.76
CA ALA A 316 25.87 -2.64 -8.89
C ALA A 316 26.26 -3.42 -10.17
N SER A 317 26.94 -4.55 -10.02
CA SER A 317 27.34 -5.41 -11.14
C SER A 317 26.22 -6.32 -11.64
N MET A 318 25.18 -6.57 -10.82
CA MET A 318 24.01 -7.33 -11.23
C MET A 318 23.10 -6.47 -12.11
N LEU A 319 22.85 -6.94 -13.34
CA LEU A 319 21.87 -6.31 -14.24
C LEU A 319 20.46 -6.41 -13.63
N ARG A 320 20.01 -5.33 -12.99
CA ARG A 320 18.64 -5.21 -12.48
C ARG A 320 17.68 -4.98 -13.64
N THR A 321 16.73 -5.90 -13.81
CA THR A 321 15.61 -5.70 -14.73
C THR A 321 14.74 -4.55 -14.23
N ARG A 322 13.99 -3.91 -15.15
CA ARG A 322 13.04 -2.85 -14.80
C ARG A 322 12.07 -3.29 -13.68
N ALA A 323 11.56 -4.51 -13.77
CA ALA A 323 10.67 -5.09 -12.77
C ALA A 323 11.31 -5.25 -11.39
N MET A 324 12.63 -5.52 -11.31
CA MET A 324 13.33 -5.58 -10.02
C MET A 324 13.45 -4.19 -9.36
N ARG A 325 13.69 -3.14 -10.15
CA ARG A 325 13.78 -1.75 -9.64
C ARG A 325 12.44 -1.24 -9.13
N GLU A 326 11.39 -1.38 -9.95
CA GLU A 326 10.03 -0.94 -9.57
C GLU A 326 9.53 -1.69 -8.32
N LYS A 327 9.86 -2.98 -8.17
CA LYS A 327 9.50 -3.75 -6.99
C LYS A 327 10.25 -3.33 -5.72
N GLU A 328 11.52 -2.92 -5.84
CA GLU A 328 12.33 -2.43 -4.72
C GLU A 328 11.84 -1.04 -4.27
N GLU A 329 11.60 -0.14 -5.22
CA GLU A 329 11.04 1.19 -4.98
C GLU A 329 9.65 1.11 -4.35
N GLN A 330 8.78 0.21 -4.83
CA GLN A 330 7.48 -0.05 -4.19
C GLN A 330 7.61 -0.59 -2.76
N ARG A 331 8.67 -1.37 -2.47
CA ARG A 331 8.92 -1.86 -1.11
C ARG A 331 9.40 -0.73 -0.21
N GLU A 332 10.25 0.15 -0.71
CA GLU A 332 10.70 1.33 0.03
C GLU A 332 9.54 2.29 0.31
N MET A 333 8.71 2.58 -0.70
CA MET A 333 7.51 3.40 -0.54
C MET A 333 6.46 2.81 0.41
N ARG A 334 6.44 1.48 0.59
CA ARG A 334 5.53 0.77 1.51
C ARG A 334 6.19 0.42 2.84
N LYS A 335 7.46 0.79 3.04
CA LYS A 335 8.22 0.46 4.25
C LYS A 335 7.66 1.17 5.47
N TYR A 336 7.14 2.38 5.28
CA TYR A 336 6.60 3.22 6.33
C TYR A 336 5.17 3.66 5.98
N ASN A 337 4.26 3.52 6.94
CA ASN A 337 2.86 3.96 6.79
C ASN A 337 2.62 5.36 7.36
N TYR A 338 3.47 5.80 8.29
CA TYR A 338 3.39 7.07 8.98
C TYR A 338 4.72 7.80 8.88
N THR A 339 4.66 9.12 8.96
CA THR A 339 5.83 9.99 9.02
C THR A 339 5.70 11.01 10.15
N LEU A 340 6.83 11.34 10.78
CA LEU A 340 6.92 12.40 11.79
C LEU A 340 7.55 13.63 11.15
N LEU A 341 6.80 14.72 11.07
CA LEU A 341 7.29 15.97 10.52
C LEU A 341 7.49 16.98 11.64
N ARG A 342 8.68 17.59 11.66
CA ARG A 342 9.03 18.68 12.56
C ARG A 342 9.24 19.93 11.74
N VAL A 343 8.55 21.02 12.06
CA VAL A 343 8.67 22.32 11.38
C VAL A 343 9.31 23.30 12.36
N ARG A 344 10.51 23.76 12.02
CA ARG A 344 11.24 24.79 12.76
C ARG A 344 10.78 26.16 12.31
N PHE A 345 10.36 26.99 13.25
CA PHE A 345 10.02 28.38 13.04
C PHE A 345 11.26 29.27 13.14
N PRO A 346 11.24 30.46 12.51
CA PRO A 346 12.31 31.47 12.66
C PRO A 346 12.65 31.80 14.12
N ASP A 347 11.64 31.81 14.98
CA ASP A 347 11.73 32.03 16.43
C ASP A 347 12.46 30.91 17.20
N GLY A 348 12.79 29.82 16.52
CA GLY A 348 13.45 28.66 17.11
C GLY A 348 12.51 27.55 17.58
N TYR A 349 11.20 27.82 17.76
CA TYR A 349 10.23 26.78 18.11
C TYR A 349 10.14 25.68 17.05
N ILE A 350 9.90 24.44 17.48
CA ILE A 350 9.73 23.29 16.61
C ILE A 350 8.33 22.73 16.81
N LEU A 351 7.51 22.78 15.78
CA LEU A 351 6.20 22.16 15.73
C LEU A 351 6.34 20.72 15.24
N GLN A 352 5.89 19.75 16.02
CA GLN A 352 5.89 18.35 15.65
C GLN A 352 4.47 17.89 15.32
N GLY A 353 4.33 17.14 14.22
CA GLY A 353 3.08 16.53 13.81
C GLY A 353 3.28 15.13 13.21
N THR A 354 2.30 14.25 13.43
CA THR A 354 2.24 12.90 12.85
C THR A 354 1.33 12.89 11.62
N PHE A 355 1.83 12.34 10.51
CA PHE A 355 1.13 12.30 9.22
C PHE A 355 1.18 10.89 8.61
N TYR A 356 0.33 10.63 7.61
CA TYR A 356 0.47 9.42 6.79
C TYR A 356 1.59 9.59 5.77
N ALA A 357 2.34 8.53 5.48
CA ALA A 357 3.42 8.60 4.48
C ALA A 357 2.92 8.92 3.04
N ARG A 358 1.62 8.74 2.77
CA ARG A 358 0.97 9.00 1.48
C ARG A 358 0.09 10.24 1.46
N GLU A 359 0.10 11.00 2.54
CA GLU A 359 -0.63 12.27 2.62
C GLU A 359 0.10 13.33 1.79
N SER A 360 -0.66 14.30 1.28
CA SER A 360 -0.14 15.36 0.42
C SER A 360 0.55 16.45 1.22
N VAL A 361 1.52 17.13 0.60
CA VAL A 361 2.20 18.28 1.21
C VAL A 361 1.22 19.41 1.55
N SER A 362 0.11 19.55 0.81
CA SER A 362 -0.96 20.51 1.11
C SER A 362 -1.54 20.34 2.51
N ALA A 363 -1.64 19.11 3.02
CA ALA A 363 -2.12 18.85 4.37
C ALA A 363 -1.16 19.37 5.45
N LEU A 364 0.16 19.36 5.16
CA LEU A 364 1.17 19.96 6.03
C LEU A 364 1.09 21.49 6.00
N TYR A 365 0.92 22.11 4.82
CA TYR A 365 0.70 23.55 4.73
C TYR A 365 -0.54 23.99 5.52
N ASN A 366 -1.64 23.26 5.40
CA ASN A 366 -2.85 23.53 6.18
C ASN A 366 -2.62 23.34 7.68
N PHE A 367 -1.90 22.29 8.08
CA PHE A 367 -1.54 22.07 9.49
C PHE A 367 -0.69 23.21 10.07
N VAL A 368 0.26 23.73 9.30
CA VAL A 368 1.07 24.87 9.72
C VAL A 368 0.22 26.15 9.78
N ARG A 369 -0.66 26.38 8.79
CA ARG A 369 -1.62 27.51 8.81
C ARG A 369 -2.51 27.47 10.06
N GLU A 370 -3.06 26.31 10.40
CA GLU A 370 -3.88 26.13 11.63
C GLU A 370 -3.10 26.45 12.92
N ALA A 371 -1.77 26.28 12.93
CA ALA A 371 -0.91 26.57 14.07
C ALA A 371 -0.46 28.03 14.16
N LEU A 372 -0.57 28.79 13.05
CA LEU A 372 -0.23 30.21 12.98
C LEU A 372 -1.36 31.06 13.59
N ARG A 373 -1.02 32.27 14.06
CA ARG A 373 -2.01 33.28 14.48
C ARG A 373 -2.70 33.90 13.27
N GLU A 374 -1.94 34.10 12.20
CA GLU A 374 -2.38 34.73 10.98
C GLU A 374 -2.34 33.71 9.84
N ASP A 375 -3.48 33.09 9.58
CA ASP A 375 -3.61 31.97 8.65
C ASP A 375 -3.43 32.39 7.17
N TRP A 376 -3.38 33.70 6.89
CA TRP A 376 -3.35 34.29 5.54
C TRP A 376 -1.94 34.62 5.02
N LEU A 377 -0.90 34.55 5.85
CA LEU A 377 0.45 34.91 5.41
C LEU A 377 1.04 33.83 4.49
N PRO A 378 1.57 34.22 3.31
CA PRO A 378 2.38 33.33 2.48
C PRO A 378 3.67 32.91 3.21
N PHE A 379 3.89 31.60 3.32
CA PHE A 379 5.15 31.04 3.81
C PHE A 379 5.58 29.86 2.94
N GLU A 380 6.88 29.61 2.93
CA GLU A 380 7.50 28.49 2.25
C GLU A 380 8.07 27.50 3.27
N LEU A 381 7.99 26.21 2.95
CA LEU A 381 8.61 25.15 3.73
C LEU A 381 9.86 24.62 3.02
N LEU A 382 10.99 24.67 3.71
CA LEU A 382 12.29 24.22 3.24
C LEU A 382 12.58 22.82 3.78
N ALA A 383 12.82 21.86 2.88
CA ALA A 383 13.24 20.51 3.19
C ALA A 383 14.69 20.47 3.76
N PRO A 384 15.08 19.37 4.45
CA PRO A 384 16.46 19.20 4.88
C PRO A 384 17.41 19.27 3.66
N GLY A 385 18.21 20.34 3.58
CA GLY A 385 19.03 20.65 2.40
C GLY A 385 18.65 21.94 1.66
N GLY A 386 17.65 22.69 2.15
CA GLY A 386 17.29 24.01 1.62
C GLY A 386 16.45 23.98 0.34
N VAL A 387 15.93 22.80 -0.04
CA VAL A 387 15.04 22.64 -1.19
C VAL A 387 13.64 23.11 -0.81
N LYS A 388 13.09 24.04 -1.58
CA LYS A 388 11.71 24.52 -1.41
C LYS A 388 10.70 23.45 -1.81
N LEU A 389 9.67 23.25 -0.98
CA LEU A 389 8.54 22.37 -1.31
C LEU A 389 7.54 23.12 -2.20
N THR A 390 7.76 23.09 -3.51
CA THR A 390 6.89 23.76 -4.51
C THR A 390 5.61 22.99 -4.83
N ASP A 391 5.65 21.66 -4.82
CA ASP A 391 4.53 20.84 -5.25
C ASP A 391 3.66 20.40 -4.06
N GLU A 392 2.54 21.09 -3.85
CA GLU A 392 1.62 20.81 -2.75
C GLU A 392 0.87 19.47 -2.89
N ASN A 393 0.77 18.93 -4.11
CA ASN A 393 0.00 17.72 -4.40
C ASN A 393 0.82 16.42 -4.27
N LEU A 394 2.15 16.51 -4.14
CA LEU A 394 3.00 15.33 -4.00
C LEU A 394 2.81 14.69 -2.62
N ALA A 395 3.04 13.38 -2.56
CA ALA A 395 2.97 12.65 -1.30
C ALA A 395 4.31 12.70 -0.54
N PHE A 396 4.27 12.65 0.80
CA PHE A 396 5.49 12.75 1.62
C PHE A 396 6.55 11.67 1.31
N ASN A 397 6.13 10.46 0.93
CA ASN A 397 7.02 9.38 0.52
C ASN A 397 7.75 9.66 -0.80
N GLU A 398 7.13 10.40 -1.72
CA GLU A 398 7.72 10.82 -3.00
C GLU A 398 8.70 11.98 -2.78
N CYS A 399 8.40 12.87 -1.83
CA CYS A 399 9.30 13.97 -1.43
C CYS A 399 10.47 13.50 -0.54
N GLY A 400 10.56 12.21 -0.19
CA GLY A 400 11.63 11.70 0.68
C GLY A 400 11.53 12.17 2.15
N LEU A 401 10.36 12.66 2.58
CA LEU A 401 10.11 13.19 3.93
C LEU A 401 9.76 12.08 4.95
N VAL A 402 10.20 10.85 4.71
CA VAL A 402 9.83 9.65 5.46
C VAL A 402 11.10 8.93 5.92
N PRO A 403 11.16 8.38 7.16
CA PRO A 403 10.11 8.30 8.18
C PRO A 403 10.02 9.50 9.12
N SER A 404 11.02 10.38 9.11
CA SER A 404 11.05 11.61 9.89
C SER A 404 11.79 12.68 9.11
N ALA A 405 11.26 13.91 9.11
CA ALA A 405 11.93 15.05 8.46
C ALA A 405 11.81 16.31 9.31
N LEU A 406 12.86 17.13 9.27
CA LEU A 406 12.90 18.46 9.88
C LEU A 406 12.84 19.50 8.76
N LEU A 407 11.76 20.26 8.73
CA LEU A 407 11.50 21.34 7.79
C LEU A 407 11.77 22.67 8.47
N SER A 408 12.21 23.67 7.72
CA SER A 408 12.33 25.04 8.21
C SER A 408 11.29 25.92 7.52
N LEU A 409 10.52 26.66 8.30
CA LEU A 409 9.58 27.64 7.80
C LEU A 409 10.35 28.92 7.49
N ALA A 410 10.18 29.41 6.26
CA ALA A 410 10.68 30.70 5.81
C ALA A 410 9.48 31.53 5.33
N TRP A 411 9.38 32.76 5.81
CA TRP A 411 8.42 33.72 5.29
C TRP A 411 8.92 34.28 3.95
N ASP A 412 8.01 34.65 3.07
CA ASP A 412 8.38 35.36 1.85
C ASP A 412 9.04 36.70 2.21
N ALA A 413 10.03 37.15 1.43
CA ALA A 413 10.83 38.33 1.72
C ALA A 413 10.00 39.61 1.79
N ALA A 414 8.90 39.69 1.04
CA ALA A 414 7.95 40.80 1.11
C ALA A 414 7.18 40.81 2.44
N VAL A 415 6.77 39.63 2.91
CA VAL A 415 6.06 39.45 4.19
C VAL A 415 7.00 39.70 5.35
N MET A 416 8.26 39.28 5.28
CA MET A 416 9.26 39.64 6.30
C MET A 416 9.46 41.15 6.41
N ALA A 417 9.47 41.89 5.30
CA ALA A 417 9.61 43.34 5.34
C ALA A 417 8.38 44.02 5.98
N ASP A 418 7.18 43.53 5.68
CA ASP A 418 5.93 44.06 6.27
C ASP A 418 5.77 43.65 7.74
N VAL A 419 6.16 42.43 8.09
CA VAL A 419 6.17 41.93 9.48
C VAL A 419 7.25 42.62 10.29
N GLU A 420 8.44 42.87 9.77
CA GLU A 420 9.48 43.65 10.46
C GLU A 420 9.06 45.13 10.62
N ALA A 421 8.34 45.69 9.64
CA ALA A 421 7.75 47.02 9.75
C ALA A 421 6.64 47.11 10.81
N ALA A 422 5.87 46.03 11.01
CA ALA A 422 4.84 45.93 12.05
C ALA A 422 5.38 45.47 13.43
N ALA A 423 6.43 44.64 13.45
CA ALA A 423 7.03 44.04 14.64
C ALA A 423 7.97 45.00 15.38
N ALA A 424 8.25 46.18 14.83
CA ALA A 424 8.86 47.29 15.57
C ALA A 424 8.04 47.67 16.83
N GLU A 425 6.76 47.29 16.91
CA GLU A 425 5.94 47.52 18.10
C GLU A 425 5.76 46.29 19.02
N GLU A 426 6.02 45.05 18.59
CA GLU A 426 5.86 43.87 19.47
C GLU A 426 6.50 42.60 18.89
N GLN A 427 7.55 42.10 19.55
CA GLN A 427 8.21 40.82 19.27
C GLN A 427 7.28 39.64 19.63
N ARG A 428 6.19 39.45 18.88
CA ARG A 428 5.19 38.42 19.14
C ARG A 428 5.46 37.21 18.24
N SER A 429 5.56 36.04 18.86
CA SER A 429 5.72 34.78 18.14
C SER A 429 4.55 34.52 17.18
N PRO A 430 4.79 33.98 15.97
CA PRO A 430 3.76 33.75 14.96
C PRO A 430 2.83 32.58 15.31
N LEU A 431 3.19 31.77 16.31
CA LEU A 431 2.38 30.64 16.80
C LEU A 431 1.25 31.09 17.73
N ARG A 432 0.10 30.41 17.67
CA ARG A 432 -1.05 30.67 18.57
C ARG A 432 -0.65 30.58 20.04
N ALA A 433 -1.20 31.48 20.86
CA ALA A 433 -0.88 31.58 22.28
C ALA A 433 -1.19 30.29 23.07
N GLU A 434 -2.25 29.57 22.67
CA GLU A 434 -2.64 28.28 23.27
C GLU A 434 -1.57 27.20 23.09
N LEU A 435 -0.88 27.21 21.95
CA LEU A 435 0.18 26.26 21.64
C LEU A 435 1.48 26.57 22.39
N LEU A 436 1.70 27.85 22.69
CA LEU A 436 2.85 28.31 23.47
C LEU A 436 2.72 27.98 24.96
N ALA A 437 1.50 27.85 25.47
CA ALA A 437 1.24 27.46 26.86
C ALA A 437 1.56 25.97 27.14
N GLY A 438 1.56 25.13 26.10
CA GLY A 438 1.84 23.68 26.20
C GLY A 438 3.24 23.26 25.74
N VAL A 439 4.19 24.21 25.67
CA VAL A 439 5.53 23.96 25.11
C VAL A 439 6.31 22.97 25.96
N GLN A 440 6.86 21.95 25.30
CA GLN A 440 7.75 20.97 25.91
C GLN A 440 9.21 21.31 25.57
N THR A 441 10.13 21.08 26.49
CA THR A 441 11.56 21.16 26.20
C THR A 441 12.02 19.89 25.49
N LEU A 442 12.69 20.03 24.35
CA LEU A 442 13.41 18.91 23.72
C LEU A 442 14.59 18.50 24.61
N SER A 443 14.46 17.35 25.27
CA SER A 443 15.53 16.71 26.08
C SER A 443 16.57 16.05 25.20
#